data_AF-A0A564G3Q1-F1
#
_entry.id   AF-A0A564G3Q1-F1
#
_cell.length_a   1.000
_cell.length_b   1.000
_cell.length_c   1.000
_cell.angle_alpha   90.00
_cell.angle_beta   90.00
_cell.angle_gamma   90.00
#
_symmetry.space_group_name_H-M   'P 1'
#
loop_
_entity.id
_entity.type
_entity.pdbx_description
1 polymer ?
#
loop_
_entity_poly.entity_id
_entity_poly.type
_entity_poly.pdbx_seq_one_letter_code
_entity_poly.pdbx_strand_id
1 'polypeptide(L)'
;MPGPDAASTDAAVLQAVATAVREIDLTGTEAWGDLGALSAHTHVDSVEVFADEIKVRAGSFEGPINVHCTLNYGNGADGLTVSETFPGRFEGSLSPAGPVILRLKVDTSSFYA
;
A
#
# COMPACT_ATOMS: atom_id res chain seq x y z
N MET A 1 25.75 -23.56 18.60
CA MET A 1 25.24 -23.45 17.22
C MET A 1 23.92 -22.69 17.28
N PRO A 2 23.81 -21.48 16.70
CA PRO A 2 22.52 -20.82 16.52
C PRO A 2 21.73 -21.54 15.40
N GLY A 3 20.49 -21.90 15.68
CA GLY A 3 19.62 -22.68 14.79
C GLY A 3 19.02 -21.85 13.64
N PRO A 4 18.40 -22.51 12.65
CA PRO A 4 17.84 -21.90 11.43
C PRO A 4 16.56 -21.05 11.65
N ASP A 5 16.09 -20.83 12.88
CA ASP A 5 14.79 -20.20 13.17
C ASP A 5 14.71 -18.67 12.97
N ALA A 6 15.84 -17.96 12.89
CA ALA A 6 15.81 -16.51 12.73
C ALA A 6 15.32 -16.07 11.33
N ALA A 7 15.67 -16.81 10.28
CA ALA A 7 15.28 -16.46 8.91
C ALA A 7 13.80 -16.77 8.59
N SER A 8 13.22 -17.78 9.26
CA SER A 8 11.82 -18.18 9.07
C SER A 8 10.82 -17.20 9.66
N THR A 9 11.22 -16.46 10.70
CA THR A 9 10.36 -15.50 11.39
C THR A 9 10.19 -14.22 10.56
N ASP A 10 11.27 -13.70 9.96
CA ASP A 10 11.19 -12.53 9.07
C ASP A 10 10.31 -12.83 7.86
N ALA A 11 10.52 -13.93 7.14
CA ALA A 11 9.71 -14.25 5.96
C ALA A 11 8.20 -14.38 6.26
N ALA A 12 7.84 -14.98 7.40
CA ALA A 12 6.46 -15.09 7.83
C ALA A 12 5.87 -13.72 8.21
N VAL A 13 6.65 -12.87 8.88
CA VAL A 13 6.26 -11.49 9.21
C VAL A 13 6.09 -10.65 7.94
N LEU A 14 7.00 -10.76 6.98
CA LEU A 14 6.94 -10.07 5.70
C LEU A 14 5.68 -10.43 4.91
N GLN A 15 5.33 -11.73 4.86
CA GLN A 15 4.05 -12.15 4.28
C GLN A 15 2.85 -11.62 5.05
N ALA A 16 2.87 -11.66 6.38
CA ALA A 16 1.75 -11.15 7.19
C ALA A 16 1.55 -9.65 7.00
N VAL A 17 2.64 -8.87 6.96
CA VAL A 17 2.61 -7.44 6.65
C VAL A 17 2.10 -7.21 5.24
N ALA A 18 2.61 -7.96 4.25
CA ALA A 18 2.16 -7.83 2.87
C ALA A 18 0.66 -8.11 2.72
N THR A 19 0.14 -9.16 3.34
CA THR A 19 -1.30 -9.46 3.34
C THR A 19 -2.10 -8.36 4.02
N ALA A 20 -1.67 -7.89 5.20
CA ALA A 20 -2.35 -6.81 5.91
C ALA A 20 -2.40 -5.50 5.10
N VAL A 21 -1.33 -5.19 4.36
CA VAL A 21 -1.27 -4.01 3.48
C VAL A 21 -2.13 -4.20 2.23
N ARG A 22 -2.24 -5.42 1.69
CA ARG A 22 -3.12 -5.71 0.54
C ARG A 22 -4.60 -5.66 0.90
N GLU A 23 -4.94 -6.02 2.13
CA GLU A 23 -6.29 -5.99 2.66
C GLU A 23 -6.65 -4.65 3.32
N ILE A 24 -5.72 -3.68 3.37
CA ILE A 24 -5.99 -2.40 3.98
C ILE A 24 -7.02 -1.63 3.15
N ASP A 25 -8.03 -1.11 3.84
CA ASP A 25 -8.94 -0.15 3.24
C ASP A 25 -8.23 1.20 3.11
N LEU A 26 -7.73 1.48 1.90
CA LEU A 26 -7.09 2.76 1.60
C LEU A 26 -8.01 3.95 1.78
N THR A 27 -9.33 3.78 1.67
CA THR A 27 -10.30 4.90 1.74
C THR A 27 -10.33 5.59 3.10
N GLY A 28 -9.87 4.88 4.15
CA GLY A 28 -9.68 5.44 5.49
C GLY A 28 -8.31 6.06 5.75
N THR A 29 -7.42 6.12 4.77
CA THR A 29 -6.02 6.56 4.93
C THR A 29 -5.74 7.91 4.29
N GLU A 30 -4.67 8.57 4.72
CA GLU A 30 -4.22 9.86 4.14
C GLU A 30 -4.00 9.76 2.62
N ALA A 31 -3.53 8.62 2.12
CA ALA A 31 -3.35 8.36 0.70
C ALA A 31 -4.63 8.50 -0.13
N TRP A 32 -5.80 8.21 0.45
CA TRP A 32 -7.07 8.43 -0.25
C TRP A 32 -7.45 9.90 -0.37
N GLY A 33 -6.99 10.75 0.56
CA GLY A 33 -7.15 12.19 0.43
C GLY A 33 -6.51 12.72 -0.85
N ASP A 34 -5.29 12.25 -1.15
CA ASP A 34 -4.57 12.62 -2.36
C ASP A 34 -5.17 11.98 -3.62
N LEU A 35 -5.56 10.70 -3.56
CA LEU A 35 -6.16 9.97 -4.70
C LEU A 35 -7.58 10.42 -5.04
N GLY A 36 -8.39 10.74 -4.02
CA GLY A 36 -9.75 11.26 -4.17
C GLY A 36 -9.77 12.70 -4.69
N ALA A 37 -8.68 13.44 -4.52
CA ALA A 37 -8.51 14.75 -5.15
C ALA A 37 -8.28 14.66 -6.66
N LEU A 38 -7.79 13.52 -7.18
CA LEU A 38 -7.52 13.32 -8.61
C LEU A 38 -8.81 13.18 -9.42
N SER A 39 -9.80 12.45 -8.91
CA SER A 39 -11.12 12.29 -9.55
C SER A 39 -12.21 12.02 -8.52
N ALA A 40 -13.42 12.54 -8.77
CA ALA A 40 -14.62 12.25 -7.98
C ALA A 40 -15.04 10.76 -8.04
N HIS A 41 -14.48 10.01 -8.99
CA HIS A 41 -14.75 8.59 -9.21
C HIS A 41 -13.45 7.77 -9.26
N THR A 42 -12.47 8.10 -8.41
CA THR A 42 -11.31 7.23 -8.20
C THR A 42 -11.78 5.90 -7.60
N HIS A 43 -11.31 4.78 -8.14
CA HIS A 43 -11.52 3.45 -7.61
C HIS A 43 -10.16 2.79 -7.39
N VAL A 44 -9.86 2.34 -6.17
CA VAL A 44 -8.68 1.49 -5.95
C VAL A 44 -9.02 0.09 -6.43
N ASP A 45 -8.33 -0.40 -7.44
CA ASP A 45 -8.47 -1.77 -7.92
C ASP A 45 -7.72 -2.74 -7.01
N SER A 46 -6.44 -2.43 -6.75
CA SER A 46 -5.59 -3.29 -5.93
C SER A 46 -4.38 -2.54 -5.37
N VAL A 47 -3.90 -3.03 -4.24
CA VAL A 47 -2.61 -2.63 -3.67
C VAL A 47 -1.63 -3.76 -3.92
N GLU A 48 -0.55 -3.45 -4.61
CA GLU A 48 0.59 -4.32 -4.79
C GLU A 48 1.67 -3.94 -3.76
N VAL A 49 2.22 -4.94 -3.09
CA VAL A 49 3.25 -4.76 -2.08
C VAL A 49 4.36 -5.78 -2.29
N PHE A 50 5.59 -5.33 -2.21
CA PHE A 50 6.76 -6.15 -2.47
C PHE A 50 7.33 -6.63 -1.14
N ALA A 51 6.92 -7.83 -0.71
CA ALA A 51 7.39 -8.41 0.55
C ALA A 51 8.92 -8.44 0.68
N ASP A 52 9.62 -8.64 -0.45
CA ASP A 52 11.09 -8.67 -0.53
C ASP A 52 11.75 -7.29 -0.29
N GLU A 53 11.02 -6.20 -0.57
CA GLU A 53 11.51 -4.83 -0.37
C GLU A 53 11.10 -4.24 0.99
N ILE A 54 10.31 -4.96 1.79
CA ILE A 54 9.89 -4.53 3.12
C ILE A 54 11.11 -4.60 4.04
N LYS A 55 11.41 -3.47 4.68
CA LYS A 55 12.44 -3.34 5.71
C LYS A 55 11.80 -3.45 7.07
N VAL A 56 12.10 -4.53 7.78
CA VAL A 56 11.73 -4.70 9.19
C VAL A 56 12.87 -4.19 10.08
N ARG A 57 12.56 -3.32 11.04
CA ARG A 57 13.52 -2.77 12.01
C ARG A 57 12.94 -2.84 13.41
N ALA A 58 13.51 -3.68 14.27
CA ALA A 58 13.32 -3.70 15.73
C ALA A 58 11.89 -3.34 16.21
N GLY A 59 10.88 -4.03 15.68
CA GLY A 59 9.46 -3.83 16.04
C GLY A 59 8.69 -2.87 15.14
N SER A 60 9.29 -2.36 14.06
CA SER A 60 8.65 -1.54 13.03
C SER A 60 8.92 -2.10 11.64
N PHE A 61 8.09 -1.73 10.67
CA PHE A 61 8.27 -2.10 9.27
C PHE A 61 7.99 -0.89 8.37
N GLU A 62 8.73 -0.81 7.27
CA GLU A 62 8.47 0.12 6.18
C GLU A 62 8.68 -0.58 4.84
N GLY A 63 7.95 -0.17 3.82
CA GLY A 63 8.14 -0.74 2.49
C GLY A 63 7.50 0.09 1.39
N PRO A 64 7.94 -0.09 0.14
CA PRO A 64 7.25 0.47 -1.01
C PRO A 64 5.95 -0.28 -1.27
N ILE A 65 4.95 0.44 -1.77
CA ILE A 65 3.69 -0.10 -2.29
C ILE A 65 3.41 0.50 -3.66
N ASN A 66 2.67 -0.21 -4.48
CA ASN A 66 2.07 0.31 -5.69
C ASN A 66 0.55 0.25 -5.52
N VAL A 67 -0.11 1.38 -5.71
CA VAL A 67 -1.57 1.46 -5.67
C VAL A 67 -2.07 1.56 -7.09
N HIS A 68 -2.71 0.49 -7.56
CA HIS A 68 -3.42 0.49 -8.83
C HIS A 68 -4.79 1.08 -8.60
N CYS A 69 -5.08 2.17 -9.30
CA CYS A 69 -6.40 2.78 -9.26
C CYS A 69 -6.88 3.13 -10.66
N THR A 70 -8.19 3.05 -10.79
CA THR A 70 -8.91 3.45 -11.97
C THR A 70 -9.54 4.81 -11.69
N LEU A 71 -9.15 5.80 -12.46
CA LEU A 71 -9.66 7.16 -12.44
C LEU A 71 -10.70 7.28 -13.56
N ASN A 72 -11.92 7.68 -13.23
CA ASN A 72 -12.95 7.97 -14.22
C ASN A 72 -13.15 9.48 -14.35
N TYR A 73 -12.84 10.03 -15.52
CA TYR A 73 -12.84 11.47 -15.81
C TYR A 73 -14.03 11.94 -16.65
N GLY A 74 -15.09 11.14 -16.81
CA GLY A 74 -16.25 11.58 -17.58
C GLY A 74 -17.60 11.27 -16.98
N ASN A 75 -18.61 12.01 -17.44
CA ASN A 75 -20.00 11.85 -17.06
C ASN A 75 -20.76 11.31 -18.29
N GLY A 76 -21.16 10.03 -18.28
CA GLY A 76 -21.96 9.42 -19.36
C GLY A 76 -21.23 8.36 -20.20
N ALA A 77 -21.74 8.09 -21.41
CA ALA A 77 -21.30 6.99 -22.29
C ALA A 77 -19.89 7.18 -22.90
N ASP A 78 -19.37 8.41 -22.87
CA ASP A 78 -18.02 8.78 -23.33
C ASP A 78 -17.05 9.00 -22.16
N GLY A 79 -17.32 8.36 -21.02
CA GLY A 79 -16.45 8.42 -19.84
C GLY A 79 -15.04 7.95 -20.14
N LEU A 80 -14.04 8.78 -19.82
CA LEU A 80 -12.64 8.39 -19.93
C LEU A 80 -12.23 7.67 -18.65
N THR A 81 -12.05 6.36 -18.77
CA THR A 81 -11.49 5.52 -17.71
C THR A 81 -10.00 5.36 -17.94
N VAL A 82 -9.20 5.79 -16.97
CA VAL A 82 -7.73 5.69 -17.00
C VAL A 82 -7.28 4.83 -15.84
N SER A 83 -6.54 3.77 -16.12
CA SER A 83 -5.92 2.94 -15.09
C SER A 83 -4.50 3.43 -14.86
N GLU A 84 -4.25 3.97 -13.68
CA GLU A 84 -2.94 4.50 -13.28
C GLU A 84 -2.40 3.70 -12.09
N THR A 85 -1.07 3.71 -11.96
CA THR A 85 -0.39 3.08 -10.83
C THR A 85 0.44 4.11 -10.11
N PHE A 86 0.14 4.30 -8.83
CA PHE A 86 0.85 5.27 -8.00
C PHE A 86 1.79 4.57 -7.03
N PRO A 87 3.10 4.81 -7.13
CA PRO A 87 4.03 4.32 -6.13
C PRO A 87 3.80 5.05 -4.82
N GLY A 88 4.00 4.34 -3.72
CA GLY A 88 3.80 4.84 -2.37
C GLY A 88 4.73 4.16 -1.39
N ARG A 89 4.59 4.54 -0.12
CA ARG A 89 5.29 3.93 1.00
C ARG A 89 4.32 3.74 2.16
N PHE A 90 4.46 2.63 2.84
CA PHE A 90 3.79 2.36 4.10
C PHE A 90 4.80 2.24 5.23
N GLU A 91 4.38 2.61 6.43
CA GLU A 91 5.14 2.44 7.67
C GLU A 91 4.19 1.96 8.77
N GLY A 92 4.69 1.06 9.62
CA GLY A 92 3.89 0.43 10.65
C GLY A 92 4.73 -0.15 11.77
N SER A 93 4.04 -0.73 12.74
CA SER A 93 4.64 -1.32 13.93
C SER A 93 4.17 -2.77 14.10
N LEU A 94 5.09 -3.65 14.50
CA LEU A 94 4.79 -5.04 14.84
C LEU A 94 4.29 -5.08 16.29
N SER A 95 2.99 -5.30 16.45
CA SER A 95 2.36 -5.53 17.74
C SER A 95 2.30 -7.03 18.03
N PRO A 96 2.26 -7.48 19.30
CA PRO A 96 2.00 -8.89 19.64
C PRO A 96 0.68 -9.44 19.06
N ALA A 97 -0.26 -8.57 18.68
CA ALA A 97 -1.50 -8.96 18.00
C ALA A 97 -1.37 -9.07 16.46
N GLY A 98 -0.24 -8.65 15.88
CA GLY A 98 -0.01 -8.63 14.44
C GLY A 98 0.59 -7.31 13.92
N PRO A 99 0.85 -7.22 12.61
CA PRO A 99 1.34 -5.99 11.99
C PRO A 99 0.25 -4.91 12.01
N VAL A 100 0.60 -3.72 12.52
CA VAL A 100 -0.28 -2.55 12.57
C VAL A 100 0.28 -1.50 11.63
N ILE A 101 -0.47 -1.19 10.58
CA ILE A 101 -0.12 -0.14 9.62
C ILE A 101 -0.45 1.20 10.26
N LEU A 102 0.54 2.06 10.42
CA LEU A 102 0.39 3.35 11.08
C LEU A 102 0.18 4.47 10.08
N ARG A 103 0.92 4.42 8.96
CA ARG A 103 0.77 5.37 7.87
C ARG A 103 0.95 4.70 6.53
N LEU A 104 0.23 5.23 5.57
CA LEU A 104 0.33 4.86 4.18
C LEU A 104 0.26 6.15 3.36
N LYS A 105 1.28 6.37 2.55
CA LYS A 105 1.41 7.54 1.69
C LYS A 105 1.54 7.06 0.25
N VAL A 106 0.87 7.74 -0.65
CA VAL A 106 0.93 7.48 -2.09
C VAL A 106 1.42 8.75 -2.75
N ASP A 107 2.36 8.63 -3.67
CA ASP A 107 2.89 9.75 -4.43
C ASP A 107 2.06 9.93 -5.71
N THR A 108 1.11 10.86 -5.68
CA THR A 108 0.29 11.22 -6.85
C THR A 108 0.94 12.30 -7.72
N SER A 109 2.15 12.76 -7.37
CA SER A 109 2.91 13.76 -8.11
C SER A 109 3.18 13.32 -9.55
N SER A 110 3.31 12.01 -9.76
CA SER A 110 3.49 11.42 -11.10
C SER A 110 2.34 11.74 -12.06
N PHE A 111 1.16 12.10 -11.54
CA PHE A 111 0.00 12.50 -12.36
C PHE A 111 0.05 13.95 -12.86
N TYR A 112 0.74 14.84 -12.15
CA TYR A 112 0.81 16.27 -12.48
C TYR A 112 2.02 16.63 -13.38
N ALA A 113 2.79 15.63 -13.81
CA ALA A 113 4.03 15.79 -14.58
C ALA A 113 3.80 16.08 -16.07
#